data_AF-A0A656JU98-F1
#
_entry.id   AF-A0A656JU98-F1
#
_cell.length_a   1.000
_cell.length_b   1.000
_cell.length_c   1.000
_cell.angle_alpha   90.00
_cell.angle_beta   90.00
_cell.angle_gamma   90.00
#
_symmetry.space_group_name_H-M   'P 1'
#
loop_
_entity.id
_entity.type
_entity.pdbx_description
1 polymer ?
#
loop_
_entity_poly.entity_id
_entity_poly.type
_entity_poly.pdbx_seq_one_letter_code
_entity_poly.pdbx_strand_id
1 'polypeptide(L)' 'NLVINQPAGTTEFGEFLRFETLTLCPIDTRCIEVSMLNEEERKWLNDYHANVLARLSPLLQGAALQWLQARTAAI' A
#
# COMPACT_ATOMS: atom_id res chain seq x y z
N ASN A 1 3.63 -9.65 -3.16
CA ASN A 1 4.54 -8.66 -2.55
C ASN A 1 5.59 -9.36 -1.72
N LEU A 2 6.79 -8.76 -1.64
CA LEU A 2 7.80 -9.09 -0.64
C LEU A 2 7.49 -8.33 0.65
N VAL A 3 7.51 -9.03 1.78
CA VAL A 3 7.27 -8.47 3.11
C VAL A 3 8.34 -8.93 4.08
N ILE A 4 8.57 -8.14 5.13
CA ILE A 4 9.51 -8.45 6.21
C ILE A 4 8.79 -8.47 7.56
N ASN A 5 9.21 -9.38 8.45
CA ASN A 5 8.73 -9.40 9.84
C ASN A 5 9.34 -8.22 10.60
N GLN A 6 8.47 -7.46 11.28
CA GLN A 6 8.84 -6.37 12.16
C GLN A 6 8.17 -6.55 13.53
N PRO A 7 8.79 -6.12 14.63
CA PRO A 7 8.12 -6.05 15.92
C PRO A 7 6.83 -5.23 15.83
N ALA A 8 5.74 -5.80 16.36
CA ALA A 8 4.44 -5.13 16.47
C ALA A 8 4.15 -4.67 17.90
N GLY A 9 4.68 -5.38 18.90
CA GLY A 9 4.54 -5.05 20.32
C GLY A 9 4.61 -6.29 21.21
N THR A 10 4.54 -6.06 22.52
CA THR A 10 4.55 -7.12 23.52
C THR A 10 3.28 -7.00 24.36
N THR A 11 2.63 -8.13 24.62
CA THR A 11 1.50 -8.23 25.56
C THR A 11 1.82 -9.23 26.67
N GLU A 12 0.90 -9.44 27.61
CA GLU A 12 1.02 -10.50 28.61
C GLU A 12 1.15 -11.91 27.99
N PHE A 13 0.73 -12.07 26.74
CA PHE A 13 0.80 -13.31 25.98
C PHE A 13 2.05 -13.45 25.11
N GLY A 14 2.99 -12.49 25.17
CA GLY A 14 4.29 -12.57 24.50
C GLY A 14 4.55 -11.48 23.46
N GLU A 15 5.55 -11.70 22.62
CA GLU A 15 5.97 -10.78 21.54
C GLU A 15 5.22 -11.07 20.24
N PHE A 16 4.73 -10.01 19.61
CA PHE A 16 3.97 -10.06 18.37
C PHE A 16 4.75 -9.39 17.25
N LEU A 17 4.64 -9.97 16.06
CA LEU A 17 5.24 -9.44 14.84
C LEU A 17 4.14 -8.98 13.88
N ARG A 18 4.50 -8.03 13.02
CA ARG A 18 3.68 -7.56 11.89
C ARG A 18 4.50 -7.61 10.62
N PHE A 19 3.82 -7.61 9.49
CA PHE A 19 4.46 -7.47 8.19
C PHE A 19 4.62 -6.01 7.81
N GLU A 20 5.83 -5.63 7.38
CA GLU A 20 6.07 -4.42 6.61
C GLU A 20 6.24 -4.78 5.13
N THR A 21 5.56 -4.05 4.24
CA THR A 21 5.66 -4.28 2.79
C THR A 21 6.89 -3.58 2.22
N LEU A 22 7.78 -4.35 1.60
CA LEU A 22 8.98 -3.83 0.92
C LEU A 22 8.72 -3.52 -0.55
N THR A 23 7.81 -4.26 -1.19
CA THR A 23 7.41 -3.97 -2.58
C THR A 23 6.63 -2.66 -2.66
N LEU A 24 7.16 -1.70 -3.42
CA LEU A 24 6.49 -0.43 -3.73
C LEU A 24 6.00 -0.46 -5.18
N CYS A 25 4.90 -1.17 -5.43
CA CYS A 25 4.28 -1.24 -6.75
C CYS A 25 2.76 -1.06 -6.60
N PRO A 26 2.11 -0.12 -7.32
CA PRO A 26 0.67 0.05 -7.23
C PRO A 26 -0.08 -1.23 -7.58
N ILE A 27 -1.08 -1.58 -6.76
CA ILE A 27 -2.06 -2.61 -7.11
C ILE A 27 -3.04 -2.03 -8.13
N ASP A 28 -3.27 -2.71 -9.25
CA ASP A 28 -4.14 -2.23 -10.32
C ASP A 28 -5.62 -2.34 -9.94
N THR A 29 -6.28 -1.18 -9.79
CA THR A 29 -7.69 -1.10 -9.38
C THR A 29 -8.67 -1.49 -10.47
N ARG A 30 -8.23 -1.58 -11.74
CA ARG A 30 -9.09 -1.98 -12.86
C ARG A 30 -9.62 -3.41 -12.75
N CYS A 31 -8.93 -4.25 -11.98
CA CYS A 31 -9.29 -5.65 -11.77
C CYS A 31 -10.08 -5.88 -10.47
N ILE A 32 -10.46 -4.80 -9.77
CA ILE A 32 -11.11 -4.86 -8.46
C ILE A 32 -12.60 -4.55 -8.63
N GLU A 33 -13.45 -5.47 -8.15
CA GLU A 33 -14.87 -5.19 -7.95
C GLU A 33 -15.04 -4.43 -6.62
N VAL A 34 -15.10 -3.09 -6.68
CA VAL A 34 -15.08 -2.22 -5.48
C VAL A 34 -16.24 -2.51 -4.53
N SER A 35 -17.38 -2.97 -5.04
CA SER A 35 -18.54 -3.33 -4.22
C SER A 35 -18.29 -4.54 -3.30
N MET A 36 -17.25 -5.34 -3.56
CA MET A 36 -16.84 -6.46 -2.72
C MET A 36 -15.87 -6.07 -1.60
N LEU A 37 -15.34 -4.84 -1.62
CA LEU A 37 -14.45 -4.36 -0.58
C LEU A 37 -15.24 -3.81 0.60
N ASN A 38 -14.85 -4.19 1.80
CA ASN A 38 -15.29 -3.48 2.99
C ASN A 38 -14.51 -2.16 3.17
N GLU A 39 -14.95 -1.33 4.12
CA GLU A 39 -14.35 -0.01 4.36
C GLU A 39 -12.87 -0.11 4.78
N GLU A 40 -12.50 -1.12 5.56
CA GLU A 40 -11.13 -1.33 6.03
C GLU A 40 -10.20 -1.75 4.90
N GLU A 41 -10.64 -2.64 4.01
CA GLU A 41 -9.89 -3.08 2.83
C GLU A 41 -9.68 -1.93 1.85
N ARG A 42 -10.73 -1.15 1.60
CA ARG A 42 -10.66 0.05 0.76
C ARG A 42 -9.70 1.08 1.37
N LYS A 43 -9.79 1.31 2.67
CA LYS A 43 -8.87 2.18 3.39
C LYS A 43 -7.43 1.68 3.30
N TRP A 44 -7.20 0.38 3.52
CA TRP A 44 -5.88 -0.23 3.43
C TRP A 44 -5.25 -0.06 2.05
N LEU A 45 -6.04 -0.28 0.98
CA LEU A 45 -5.57 -0.10 -0.39
C LEU A 45 -5.17 1.36 -0.66
N ASN A 46 -6.01 2.31 -0.23
CA ASN A 46 -5.76 3.74 -0.40
C ASN A 46 -4.53 4.19 0.41
N ASP A 47 -4.37 3.72 1.64
CA ASP A 47 -3.19 3.99 2.47
C ASP A 47 -1.91 3.41 1.83
N TYR A 48 -1.98 2.20 1.28
CA TYR A 48 -0.86 1.56 0.57
C TYR A 48 -0.47 2.36 -0.68
N HIS A 49 -1.44 2.73 -1.51
CA HIS A 49 -1.20 3.55 -2.71
C HIS A 49 -0.61 4.92 -2.37
N ALA A 50 -1.10 5.57 -1.31
CA ALA A 50 -0.51 6.82 -0.82
C ALA A 50 0.94 6.65 -0.37
N ASN A 51 1.28 5.53 0.30
CA ASN A 51 2.66 5.22 0.68
C ASN A 51 3.57 5.00 -0.54
N VAL A 52 3.10 4.24 -1.53
CA VAL A 52 3.82 4.00 -2.79
C VAL A 52 4.06 5.33 -3.51
N LEU A 53 3.04 6.17 -3.64
CA LEU A 53 3.15 7.48 -4.27
C LEU A 53 4.16 8.36 -3.53
N ALA A 54 4.05 8.47 -2.21
CA ALA A 54 4.93 9.31 -1.40
C ALA A 54 6.41 8.89 -1.50
N ARG A 55 6.70 7.59 -1.52
CA ARG A 55 8.07 7.07 -1.60
C ARG A 55 8.68 7.16 -2.99
N LEU A 56 7.89 6.96 -4.04
CA LEU A 56 8.40 6.91 -5.41
C LEU A 56 8.37 8.27 -6.12
N SER A 57 7.42 9.16 -5.81
CA SER A 57 7.28 10.44 -6.51
C SER A 57 8.56 11.28 -6.55
N PRO A 58 9.35 11.40 -5.46
CA PRO A 58 10.60 12.18 -5.49
C PRO A 58 11.67 11.62 -6.43
N LEU A 59 11.53 10.37 -6.88
CA LEU A 59 12.49 9.67 -7.74
C LEU A 59 12.03 9.62 -9.20
N LEU A 60 10.86 10.17 -9.51
CA LEU A 60 10.22 10.08 -10.83
C LEU A 60 9.89 11.46 -11.39
N GLN A 61 9.79 11.53 -12.71
CA GLN A 61 9.41 12.75 -13.43
C GLN A 61 8.65 12.42 -14.72
N GLY A 62 7.99 13.43 -15.29
CA GLY A 62 7.29 13.32 -16.57
C GLY A 62 6.22 12.22 -16.59
N ALA A 63 6.20 11.44 -17.67
CA ALA A 63 5.16 10.42 -17.90
C ALA A 63 5.12 9.34 -16.81
N ALA A 64 6.25 8.95 -16.23
CA ALA A 64 6.30 7.94 -15.18
C ALA A 64 5.63 8.43 -13.89
N LEU A 65 5.86 9.69 -13.50
CA LEU A 65 5.22 10.30 -12.33
C LEU A 65 3.71 10.47 -12.54
N GLN A 66 3.31 10.96 -13.72
CA GLN A 66 1.88 11.11 -14.07
C GLN A 66 1.15 9.76 -14.05
N TRP A 67 1.79 8.72 -14.59
CA TRP A 67 1.26 7.36 -14.55
C TRP A 67 1.11 6.86 -13.11
N LEU A 68 2.13 7.07 -12.27
CA LEU A 68 2.09 6.66 -10.86
C LEU A 68 0.95 7.34 -10.12
N GLN A 69 0.80 8.66 -10.26
CA GLN A 69 -0.30 9.43 -9.66
C GLN A 69 -1.66 8.89 -10.08
N ALA A 70 -1.85 8.62 -11.38
CA ALA A 70 -3.11 8.08 -11.88
C ALA A 70 -3.40 6.65 -11.39
N ARG A 71 -2.37 5.82 -11.18
CA ARG A 71 -2.52 4.43 -10.71
C ARG A 71 -2.58 4.28 -9.19
N THR A 72 -2.33 5.36 -8.45
CA THR A 72 -2.39 5.41 -6.97
C THR A 72 -3.51 6.31 -6.45
N ALA A 73 -4.41 6.76 -7.34
CA ALA A 73 -5.58 7.54 -6.96
C ALA A 73 -6.51 6.69 -6.08
N ALA A 74 -7.00 7.30 -5.00
CA ALA A 74 -7.91 6.63 -4.09
C ALA A 74 -9.20 6.21 -4.81
N ILE A 75 -9.63 4.98 -4.57
CA ILE A 75 -10.91 4.45 -5.04
C ILE A 75 -11.92 4.41 -3.93
#